data_AF-A0A9E6VUF4-F1
#
_entry.id   AF-A0A9E6VUF4-F1
#
_cell.length_a   1.000
_cell.length_b   1.000
_cell.length_c   1.000
_cell.angle_alpha   90.00
_cell.angle_beta   90.00
_cell.angle_gamma   90.00
#
_symmetry.space_group_name_H-M   'P 1'
#
loop_
_entity.id
_entity.type
_entity.pdbx_description
1 polymer ?
#
loop_
_entity_poly.entity_id
_entity_poly.type
_entity_poly.pdbx_seq_one_letter_code
_entity_poly.pdbx_strand_id
1 'polypeptide(L)'
;MLPDKDLKEFLDTKTDLYNRPSFIPGDPVSIPHLFSKKEDVEISGFLAATIAWGQRTTIIKNARGLMERMDMQPFDFVMSAQKKELARLDNFVHRTFNGIGTAGWKTYSAQARSRAI
;
A
#
# COMPACT_ATOMS: atom_id res chain seq x y z
N MET A 1 31.80 -0.73 -6.98
CA MET A 1 30.71 -1.63 -7.43
C MET A 1 31.18 -3.06 -7.17
N LEU A 2 30.32 -3.92 -6.63
CA LEU A 2 30.67 -5.34 -6.48
C LEU A 2 30.77 -5.98 -7.88
N PRO A 3 31.72 -6.90 -8.12
CA PRO A 3 31.73 -7.75 -9.31
C PRO A 3 30.42 -8.52 -9.45
N ASP A 4 29.97 -8.82 -10.68
CA ASP A 4 28.66 -9.43 -10.93
C ASP A 4 28.42 -10.75 -10.18
N LYS A 5 29.46 -11.58 -10.03
CA LYS A 5 29.38 -12.83 -9.26
C LYS A 5 29.15 -12.59 -7.77
N ASP A 6 29.85 -11.60 -7.21
CA ASP A 6 29.75 -11.22 -5.80
C ASP A 6 28.40 -10.54 -5.51
N LEU A 7 27.86 -9.80 -6.49
CA LEU A 7 26.52 -9.22 -6.41
C LEU A 7 25.44 -10.30 -6.39
N LYS A 8 25.54 -11.32 -7.26
CA LYS A 8 24.58 -12.42 -7.28
C LYS A 8 24.56 -13.16 -5.94
N GLU A 9 25.73 -13.57 -5.46
CA GLU A 9 25.86 -14.31 -4.20
C GLU A 9 25.35 -13.50 -3.00
N PHE A 10 25.62 -12.18 -3.00
CA PHE A 10 25.07 -11.27 -2.01
C PHE A 10 23.53 -11.22 -2.05
N LEU A 11 22.92 -11.08 -3.22
CA LEU A 11 21.46 -11.01 -3.38
C LEU A 11 20.77 -12.33 -3.03
N ASP A 12 21.35 -13.47 -3.40
CA ASP A 12 20.84 -14.79 -3.03
C ASP A 12 20.87 -14.95 -1.51
N THR A 13 21.98 -14.59 -0.85
CA THR A 13 22.10 -14.63 0.61
C THR A 13 21.05 -13.75 1.31
N LYS A 14 20.75 -12.56 0.76
CA LYS A 14 19.71 -11.68 1.30
C LYS A 14 18.31 -12.24 1.06
N THR A 15 18.09 -12.87 -0.08
CA THR A 15 16.82 -13.55 -0.40
C THR A 15 16.57 -14.68 0.59
N ASP A 16 17.55 -15.55 0.81
CA ASP A 16 17.45 -16.63 1.79
C ASP A 16 17.25 -16.10 3.21
N LEU A 17 17.77 -14.91 3.54
CA LEU A 17 17.58 -14.27 4.85
C LEU A 17 16.18 -13.71 5.07
N TYR A 18 15.59 -13.07 4.07
CA TYR A 18 14.36 -12.27 4.24
C TYR A 18 13.10 -12.88 3.62
N ASN A 19 13.23 -13.70 2.57
CA ASN A 19 12.10 -14.33 1.90
C ASN A 19 11.62 -15.58 2.66
N ARG A 20 11.24 -15.39 3.93
CA ARG A 20 10.76 -16.45 4.83
C ARG A 20 9.45 -16.02 5.49
N PRO A 21 8.52 -16.94 5.77
CA PRO A 21 7.28 -16.62 6.48
C PRO A 21 7.51 -15.91 7.83
N SER A 22 8.60 -16.24 8.54
CA SER A 22 8.95 -15.60 9.81
C SER A 22 9.27 -14.10 9.70
N PHE A 23 9.59 -13.61 8.50
CA PHE A 23 9.88 -12.19 8.27
C PHE A 23 8.62 -11.37 8.00
N ILE A 24 7.53 -12.03 7.56
CA ILE A 24 6.26 -11.40 7.18
C ILE A 24 5.67 -10.53 8.29
N PRO A 25 5.54 -10.97 9.57
CA PRO A 25 4.77 -10.22 10.57
C PRO A 25 5.27 -8.79 10.82
N GLY A 26 6.56 -8.54 10.63
CA GLY A 26 7.10 -7.20 10.76
C GLY A 26 7.22 -6.45 9.43
N ASP A 27 7.00 -7.08 8.29
CA ASP A 27 7.21 -6.48 6.98
C ASP A 27 5.89 -5.89 6.44
N PRO A 28 5.90 -4.81 5.63
CA PRO A 28 4.69 -4.30 4.98
C PRO A 28 3.93 -5.34 4.15
N VAL A 29 4.60 -6.41 3.69
CA VAL A 29 3.95 -7.56 3.03
C VAL A 29 2.95 -8.27 3.95
N SER A 30 2.98 -8.07 5.27
CA SER A 30 1.94 -8.56 6.19
C SER A 30 0.54 -8.03 5.88
N ILE A 31 0.43 -6.85 5.26
CA ILE A 31 -0.85 -6.19 4.99
C ILE A 31 -1.69 -6.95 3.95
N PRO A 32 -1.18 -7.32 2.77
CA PRO A 32 -1.94 -8.16 1.84
C PRO A 32 -2.29 -9.54 2.39
N HIS A 33 -1.49 -10.07 3.33
CA HIS A 33 -1.80 -11.35 4.00
C HIS A 33 -2.99 -11.27 4.97
N LEU A 34 -3.56 -10.07 5.21
CA LEU A 34 -4.80 -9.91 5.99
C LEU A 34 -6.04 -10.33 5.21
N PHE A 35 -5.93 -10.51 3.89
CA PHE A 35 -7.07 -10.71 3.00
C PHE A 35 -6.97 -12.06 2.27
N SER A 36 -8.13 -12.64 1.95
CA SER A 36 -8.22 -13.87 1.14
C SER A 36 -8.76 -13.62 -0.27
N LYS A 37 -9.49 -12.52 -0.46
CA LYS A 37 -9.99 -12.10 -1.78
C LYS A 37 -8.84 -11.51 -2.59
N LYS A 38 -8.64 -12.02 -3.81
CA LYS A 38 -7.51 -11.65 -4.68
C LYS A 38 -7.42 -10.15 -4.90
N GLU A 39 -8.54 -9.50 -5.16
CA GLU A 39 -8.59 -8.07 -5.42
C GLU A 39 -8.21 -7.25 -4.18
N ASP A 40 -8.62 -7.68 -2.99
CA ASP A 40 -8.22 -7.01 -1.74
C ASP A 40 -6.72 -7.21 -1.46
N VAL A 41 -6.17 -8.40 -1.75
CA VAL A 41 -4.73 -8.69 -1.65
C VAL A 41 -3.94 -7.76 -2.58
N GLU A 42 -4.37 -7.57 -3.83
CA GLU A 42 -3.70 -6.73 -4.81
C GLU A 42 -3.75 -5.25 -4.42
N ILE A 43 -4.95 -4.73 -4.09
CA ILE A 43 -5.11 -3.31 -3.73
C ILE A 43 -4.38 -2.98 -2.42
N SER A 44 -4.50 -3.82 -1.40
CA SER A 44 -3.82 -3.61 -0.12
C SER A 44 -2.30 -3.71 -0.24
N GLY A 45 -1.79 -4.64 -1.05
CA GLY A 45 -0.37 -4.77 -1.37
C GLY A 45 0.18 -3.54 -2.08
N PHE A 46 -0.55 -3.03 -3.08
CA PHE A 46 -0.20 -1.81 -3.78
C PHE A 46 -0.15 -0.61 -2.82
N LEU A 47 -1.21 -0.40 -2.03
CA LEU A 47 -1.28 0.71 -1.06
C LEU A 47 -0.18 0.63 0.01
N ALA A 48 0.08 -0.56 0.55
CA ALA A 48 1.15 -0.76 1.53
C ALA A 48 2.53 -0.44 0.92
N ALA A 49 2.79 -0.88 -0.32
CA ALA A 49 4.01 -0.56 -1.05
C ALA A 49 4.16 0.95 -1.30
N THR A 50 3.06 1.66 -1.59
CA THR A 50 3.06 3.12 -1.78
C THR A 50 3.30 3.93 -0.51
N ILE A 51 3.52 3.31 0.64
CA ILE A 51 3.96 4.00 1.86
C ILE A 51 5.16 3.30 2.52
N ALA A 52 5.79 2.34 1.83
CA ALA A 52 6.84 1.49 2.39
C ALA A 52 8.23 2.17 2.47
N TRP A 53 8.28 3.48 2.72
CA TRP A 53 9.53 4.20 2.98
C TRP A 53 9.54 4.74 4.41
N GLY A 54 10.52 4.33 5.21
CA GLY A 54 10.74 4.86 6.55
C GLY A 54 10.84 3.77 7.61
N GLN A 55 10.44 4.11 8.83
CA GLN A 55 10.52 3.19 9.95
C GLN A 55 9.44 2.11 9.80
N ARG A 56 9.88 0.83 9.82
CA ARG A 56 9.09 -0.38 9.57
C ARG A 56 7.80 -0.46 10.40
N THR A 57 7.87 -0.23 11.70
CA THR A 57 6.71 -0.23 12.61
C THR A 57 5.67 0.82 12.23
N THR A 58 6.10 2.04 11.88
CA THR A 58 5.22 3.13 11.43
C THR A 58 4.58 2.81 10.09
N ILE A 59 5.31 2.18 9.16
CA ILE A 59 4.76 1.73 7.87
C ILE A 59 3.61 0.75 8.10
N ILE A 60 3.84 -0.33 8.87
CA ILE A 60 2.81 -1.34 9.14
C ILE A 60 1.60 -0.71 9.84
N LYS A 61 1.84 0.10 10.88
CA LYS A 61 0.78 0.77 11.63
C LYS A 61 -0.09 1.62 10.71
N ASN A 62 0.52 2.41 9.83
CA ASN A 62 -0.20 3.30 8.93
C ASN A 62 -0.90 2.52 7.81
N ALA A 63 -0.27 1.49 7.26
CA ALA A 63 -0.88 0.64 6.24
C ALA A 63 -2.12 -0.07 6.80
N ARG A 64 -2.03 -0.61 8.02
CA ARG A 64 -3.18 -1.22 8.71
C ARG A 64 -4.27 -0.18 8.99
N GLY A 65 -3.91 0.99 9.50
CA GLY A 65 -4.86 2.07 9.72
C GLY A 65 -5.54 2.56 8.42
N LEU A 66 -4.85 2.48 7.29
CA LEU A 66 -5.44 2.75 5.98
C LEU A 66 -6.49 1.68 5.62
N MET A 67 -6.18 0.40 5.81
CA MET A 67 -7.13 -0.69 5.58
C MET A 67 -8.36 -0.58 6.49
N GLU A 68 -8.16 -0.19 7.76
CA GLU A 68 -9.25 0.04 8.72
C GLU A 68 -10.17 1.20 8.29
N ARG A 69 -9.64 2.25 7.66
CA ARG A 69 -10.45 3.36 7.11
C ARG A 69 -11.27 2.96 5.90
N MET A 70 -10.83 1.91 5.20
CA MET A 70 -11.51 1.28 4.08
C MET A 70 -12.42 0.12 4.53
N ASP A 71 -12.77 0.06 5.83
CA ASP A 71 -13.63 -0.99 6.42
C ASP A 71 -13.14 -2.42 6.15
N MET A 72 -11.82 -2.60 6.02
CA MET A 72 -11.19 -3.88 5.63
C MET A 72 -11.71 -4.43 4.30
N GLN A 73 -12.17 -3.56 3.40
CA GLN A 73 -12.64 -3.87 2.05
C GLN A 73 -11.99 -2.92 1.03
N PRO A 74 -10.65 -2.93 0.90
CA PRO A 74 -9.93 -1.98 0.07
C PRO A 74 -10.35 -2.01 -1.41
N PHE A 75 -10.72 -3.17 -1.97
CA PHE A 75 -11.23 -3.24 -3.34
C PHE A 75 -12.56 -2.51 -3.50
N ASP A 76 -13.55 -2.80 -2.64
CA ASP A 76 -14.87 -2.17 -2.72
C ASP A 76 -14.77 -0.67 -2.46
N PHE A 77 -13.93 -0.26 -1.51
CA PHE A 77 -13.64 1.15 -1.26
C PHE A 77 -13.14 1.86 -2.53
N VAL A 78 -12.18 1.28 -3.26
CA VAL A 78 -11.65 1.92 -4.49
C VAL A 78 -12.68 1.97 -5.61
N MET A 79 -13.58 0.99 -5.71
CA MET A 79 -14.60 0.92 -6.76
C MET A 79 -15.83 1.78 -6.48
N SER A 80 -16.26 1.84 -5.22
CA SER A 80 -17.60 2.28 -4.84
C SER A 80 -17.61 3.50 -3.89
N ALA A 81 -16.46 3.94 -3.38
CA ALA A 81 -16.42 4.96 -2.33
C ALA A 81 -17.11 6.26 -2.72
N GLN A 82 -18.04 6.68 -1.86
CA GLN A 82 -18.69 7.98 -2.00
C GLN A 82 -17.84 9.09 -1.38
N LYS A 83 -18.17 10.37 -1.70
CA LYS A 83 -17.46 11.54 -1.13
C LYS A 83 -17.33 11.50 0.39
N LYS A 84 -18.34 10.99 1.09
CA LYS A 84 -18.34 10.83 2.56
C LYS A 84 -17.31 9.82 3.05
N GLU A 85 -17.09 8.74 2.30
CA GLU A 85 -16.13 7.70 2.64
C GLU A 85 -14.71 8.13 2.31
N LEU A 86 -14.53 8.81 1.18
CA LEU A 86 -13.25 9.45 0.83
C LEU A 86 -12.81 10.46 1.89
N ALA A 87 -13.75 11.14 2.56
CA ALA A 87 -13.42 12.07 3.65
C ALA A 87 -12.74 11.38 4.85
N ARG A 88 -12.91 10.06 5.02
CA ARG A 88 -12.20 9.29 6.07
C ARG A 88 -10.69 9.24 5.83
N LEU A 89 -10.25 9.49 4.59
CA LEU A 89 -8.83 9.56 4.21
C LEU A 89 -8.24 10.96 4.36
N ASP A 90 -9.05 12.01 4.56
CA ASP A 90 -8.56 13.40 4.54
C ASP A 90 -7.48 13.67 5.61
N ASN A 91 -7.54 12.97 6.74
CA ASN A 91 -6.56 13.06 7.83
C ASN A 91 -5.50 11.94 7.81
N PHE A 92 -5.42 11.14 6.75
CA PHE A 92 -4.38 10.13 6.63
C PHE A 92 -3.03 10.79 6.35
N VAL A 93 -2.04 10.50 7.19
CA VAL A 93 -0.67 11.01 7.06
C VAL A 93 0.32 9.89 7.27
N HIS A 94 1.21 9.69 6.29
CA HIS A 94 2.41 8.89 6.40
C HIS A 94 3.60 9.67 5.85
N ARG A 95 4.35 10.32 6.75
CA ARG A 95 5.51 11.17 6.42
C ARG A 95 5.15 12.24 5.37
N THR A 96 5.74 12.17 4.18
CA THR A 96 5.48 13.06 3.04
C THR A 96 4.20 12.70 2.29
N PHE A 97 3.60 11.53 2.55
CA PHE A 97 2.29 11.15 2.04
C PHE A 97 1.21 11.78 2.94
N ASN A 98 0.60 12.84 2.44
CA ASN A 98 -0.44 13.61 3.12
C ASN A 98 -1.76 13.52 2.33
N GLY A 99 -2.87 13.98 2.93
CA GLY A 99 -4.23 13.86 2.36
C GLY A 99 -4.40 14.39 0.92
N ILE A 100 -3.49 15.24 0.45
CA ILE A 100 -3.43 15.74 -0.94
C ILE A 100 -2.99 14.65 -1.92
N GLY A 101 -2.09 13.74 -1.52
CA GLY A 101 -1.69 12.57 -2.31
C GLY A 101 -2.81 11.53 -2.46
N THR A 102 -3.65 11.36 -1.44
CA THR A 102 -4.88 10.55 -1.52
C THR A 102 -6.00 11.26 -2.31
N ALA A 103 -6.03 12.59 -2.29
CA ALA A 103 -6.99 13.41 -3.06
C ALA A 103 -6.63 13.56 -4.56
N GLY A 104 -5.44 13.15 -5.02
CA GLY A 104 -5.10 13.08 -6.44
C GLY A 104 -6.00 12.14 -7.25
N TRP A 105 -6.74 11.26 -6.58
CA TRP A 105 -7.78 10.43 -7.18
C TRP A 105 -9.10 11.19 -7.39
N LYS A 106 -9.33 12.31 -6.69
CA LYS A 106 -10.49 13.20 -6.90
C LYS A 106 -10.40 13.94 -8.24
N THR A 107 -9.21 14.18 -8.77
CA THR A 107 -9.01 14.91 -10.05
C THR A 107 -9.11 14.00 -11.27
N TYR A 108 -8.67 12.74 -11.19
CA TYR A 108 -8.78 11.81 -12.33
C TYR A 108 -10.23 11.39 -12.64
N SER A 109 -11.06 11.17 -11.61
CA SER A 109 -12.48 10.81 -11.81
C SER A 109 -13.34 11.99 -12.29
N ALA A 110 -12.92 13.23 -12.01
CA ALA A 110 -13.59 14.43 -12.51
C ALA A 110 -13.24 14.70 -13.99
N GLN A 111 -12.01 14.40 -14.40
CA GLN A 111 -11.53 14.66 -15.76
C GLN A 111 -11.97 13.57 -16.76
N ALA A 112 -12.15 12.33 -16.31
CA ALA A 112 -12.69 11.24 -17.13
C ALA A 112 -14.16 11.45 -17.54
N ARG A 113 -14.94 12.22 -16.76
CA ARG A 113 -16.34 12.56 -17.09
C ARG A 113 -16.50 13.75 -18.05
N SER A 114 -15.47 14.56 -18.25
CA SER A 114 -15.53 15.72 -19.17
C SER A 114 -15.02 15.41 -20.59
N ARG A 115 -14.58 14.17 -20.87
CA ARG A 115 -14.13 13.72 -22.19
C ARG A 115 -15.08 12.70 -22.85
N ALA A 116 -16.25 12.47 -22.25
CA ALA A 116 -17.27 11.56 -22.75
C ALA A 116 -18.59 12.27 -23.11
N ILE A 117 -18.54 13.58 -23.36
CA ILE A 117 -19.60 14.37 -23.99
C ILE A 117 -18.95 15.19 -25.10
#